data_AF-I7AT39-F1
#
_entry.id   AF-I7AT39-F1
#
_cell.length_a   1.000
_cell.length_b   1.000
_cell.length_c   1.000
_cell.angle_alpha   90.00
_cell.angle_beta   90.00
_cell.angle_gamma   90.00
#
_symmetry.space_group_name_H-M   'P 1'
#
loop_
_entity.id
_entity.type
_entity.pdbx_description
1 polymer ?
#
loop_
_entity_poly.entity_id
_entity_poly.type
_entity_poly.pdbx_seq_one_letter_code
_entity_poly.pdbx_strand_id
1 'polypeptide(L)'
;MNENSSSSHQSGGLWQSAFRKLEVFKSQFNNLYSSLLGSKDNDPSSVPESAEADFIDINPFNRNFFFILYCLTTLGLLFFSCIVKGSVQSNKKMEMGIDVLLFLVSVAGPIMYGMWILMNEYNDNGIENVIKNNWNIVGSMIPIIIGILNGKVTRRYRIMMAGLGIIMIYVQKIVQEKIHKGQLLTLIIGNAVMISVYLIKLVNEGFEDEYEIVICIVPIVIAIGLIVIDMLEEKKEGSEVNSEMKNIVCVMSWIVGTIGWYLGPSA
;
A
#
# COMPACT_ATOMS: atom_id res chain seq x y z
N MET A 1 -39.54 39.37 -8.65
CA MET A 1 -40.07 38.00 -8.58
C MET A 1 -38.93 37.10 -9.04
N ASN A 2 -37.98 36.77 -8.16
CA ASN A 2 -37.96 35.56 -7.32
C ASN A 2 -38.13 34.28 -8.14
N GLU A 3 -37.03 33.58 -8.40
CA GLU A 3 -36.83 32.25 -7.85
C GLU A 3 -35.32 31.94 -7.71
N ASN A 4 -34.99 31.50 -6.49
CA ASN A 4 -33.70 31.12 -5.96
C ASN A 4 -33.63 29.58 -5.89
N SER A 5 -32.41 29.07 -5.69
CA SER A 5 -32.05 27.77 -5.06
C SER A 5 -32.26 26.50 -5.90
N SER A 6 -31.42 25.47 -5.88
CA SER A 6 -30.21 25.14 -5.13
C SER A 6 -29.61 23.85 -5.73
N SER A 7 -28.30 23.81 -6.00
CA SER A 7 -27.58 22.54 -6.22
C SER A 7 -26.17 22.62 -5.64
N SER A 8 -26.10 22.73 -4.32
CA SER A 8 -24.85 22.67 -3.56
C SER A 8 -24.98 21.74 -2.36
N HIS A 9 -25.18 20.44 -2.58
CA HIS A 9 -25.01 19.42 -1.53
C HIS A 9 -24.87 18.01 -2.14
N GLN A 10 -23.64 17.58 -2.45
CA GLN A 10 -23.33 16.15 -2.62
C GLN A 10 -21.86 15.77 -2.34
N SER A 11 -20.93 16.74 -2.27
CA SER A 11 -19.50 16.49 -2.00
C SER A 11 -19.16 16.12 -0.54
N GLY A 12 -20.00 16.50 0.43
CA GLY A 12 -19.72 16.28 1.87
C GLY A 12 -19.91 14.83 2.36
N GLY A 13 -20.72 14.02 1.67
CA GLY A 13 -21.04 12.65 2.09
C GLY A 13 -19.92 11.63 1.82
N LEU A 14 -19.06 11.92 0.83
CA LEU A 14 -18.03 10.99 0.37
C LEU A 14 -16.85 10.95 1.36
N TRP A 15 -16.46 12.11 1.89
CA TRP A 15 -15.45 12.23 2.93
C TRP A 15 -15.92 11.67 4.27
N GLN A 16 -17.16 11.96 4.68
CA GLN A 16 -17.73 11.38 5.91
C GLN A 16 -17.83 9.85 5.82
N SER A 17 -18.18 9.30 4.66
CA SER A 17 -18.19 7.85 4.41
C SER A 17 -16.78 7.25 4.49
N ALA A 18 -15.77 7.94 3.94
CA ALA A 18 -14.37 7.52 4.02
C ALA A 18 -13.84 7.55 5.47
N PHE A 19 -14.13 8.61 6.24
CA PHE A 19 -13.75 8.71 7.65
C PHE A 19 -14.43 7.65 8.51
N ARG A 20 -15.72 7.38 8.28
CA ARG A 20 -16.45 6.32 8.99
C ARG A 20 -15.90 4.93 8.67
N LYS A 21 -15.51 4.68 7.41
CA LYS A 21 -14.81 3.44 7.02
C LYS A 21 -13.43 3.33 7.66
N LEU A 22 -12.73 4.45 7.87
CA LEU A 22 -11.45 4.53 8.58
C LEU A 22 -11.59 4.23 10.08
N GLU A 23 -12.66 4.69 10.72
CA GLU A 23 -12.97 4.33 12.13
C GLU A 23 -13.34 2.86 12.28
N VAL A 24 -14.12 2.31 11.35
CA VAL A 24 -14.41 0.87 11.30
C VAL A 24 -13.13 0.08 11.09
N PHE A 25 -12.23 0.54 10.21
CA PHE A 25 -10.92 -0.07 10.03
C PHE A 25 -10.08 -0.01 11.31
N LYS A 26 -10.04 1.13 12.00
CA LYS A 26 -9.35 1.26 13.30
C LYS A 26 -9.89 0.27 14.33
N SER A 27 -11.21 0.10 14.39
CA SER A 27 -11.86 -0.88 15.27
C SER A 27 -11.53 -2.33 14.87
N GLN A 28 -11.57 -2.66 13.57
CA GLN A 28 -11.23 -4.00 13.09
C GLN A 28 -9.75 -4.32 13.23
N PHE A 29 -8.88 -3.34 13.05
CA PHE A 29 -7.44 -3.46 13.30
C PHE A 29 -7.17 -3.71 14.78
N ASN A 30 -7.81 -2.97 15.69
CA ASN A 30 -7.72 -3.21 17.13
C ASN A 30 -8.24 -4.60 17.52
N ASN A 31 -9.35 -5.05 16.91
CA ASN A 31 -9.90 -6.38 17.16
C ASN A 31 -8.99 -7.49 16.63
N LEU A 32 -8.46 -7.34 15.41
CA LEU A 32 -7.50 -8.27 14.82
C LEU A 32 -6.20 -8.33 15.64
N TYR A 33 -5.73 -7.18 16.12
CA TYR A 33 -4.57 -7.05 17.00
C TYR A 33 -4.80 -7.74 18.36
N SER A 34 -5.95 -7.51 19.00
CA SER A 34 -6.33 -8.18 20.25
C SER A 34 -6.51 -9.70 20.08
N SER A 35 -6.97 -10.13 18.90
CA SER A 35 -7.14 -11.54 18.56
C SER A 35 -5.80 -12.24 18.25
N LEU A 36 -4.84 -11.52 17.66
CA LEU A 36 -3.48 -12.03 17.40
C LEU A 36 -2.63 -12.08 18.67
N LEU A 37 -2.93 -11.25 19.67
CA LEU A 37 -2.22 -11.19 20.95
C LEU A 37 -2.87 -11.97 22.09
N GLY A 38 -3.94 -12.74 21.83
CA GLY A 38 -4.53 -13.74 22.74
C GLY A 38 -4.27 -13.55 24.24
N SER A 39 -5.20 -12.86 24.92
CA SER A 39 -5.44 -12.94 26.37
C SER A 39 -4.23 -12.75 27.30
N LYS A 40 -3.99 -11.50 27.71
CA LYS A 40 -3.24 -11.19 28.94
C LYS A 40 -4.09 -10.39 29.93
N ASP A 41 -5.34 -10.81 30.12
CA ASP A 41 -6.08 -10.50 31.34
C ASP A 41 -5.84 -11.67 32.30
N ASN A 42 -4.99 -11.47 33.31
CA ASN A 42 -5.09 -12.08 34.64
C ASN A 42 -4.02 -11.48 35.57
N ASP A 43 -4.51 -10.72 36.56
CA ASP A 43 -4.02 -10.48 37.93
C ASP A 43 -2.55 -10.06 38.19
N PRO A 44 -2.26 -8.91 38.86
CA PRO A 44 -0.89 -8.42 39.10
C PRO A 44 -0.10 -9.15 40.22
N SER A 45 -0.56 -10.26 40.77
CA SER A 45 0.04 -10.87 41.96
C SER A 45 0.32 -12.36 41.84
N SER A 46 1.17 -12.74 40.88
CA SER A 46 2.02 -13.93 41.01
C SER A 46 3.06 -13.89 39.90
N VAL A 47 4.27 -13.45 40.23
CA VAL A 47 5.46 -13.68 39.41
C VAL A 47 6.01 -15.04 39.84
N PRO A 48 5.92 -16.12 39.02
CA PRO A 48 6.93 -17.14 39.07
C PRO A 48 8.13 -16.60 38.29
N GLU A 49 9.12 -16.19 39.08
CA GLU A 49 10.52 -16.15 38.74
C GLU A 49 10.89 -17.44 37.94
N SER A 50 11.68 -17.30 36.87
CA SER A 50 12.08 -18.35 35.92
C SER A 50 11.07 -18.72 34.81
N ALA A 51 10.85 -17.78 33.91
CA ALA A 51 10.78 -18.09 32.48
C ALA A 51 11.41 -16.91 31.74
N GLU A 52 12.74 -16.86 31.73
CA GLU A 52 13.44 -16.34 30.55
C GLU A 52 12.93 -17.19 29.38
N ALA A 53 11.81 -16.76 28.81
CA ALA A 53 11.58 -17.02 27.41
C ALA A 53 12.74 -16.31 26.73
N ASP A 54 13.79 -17.08 26.45
CA ASP A 54 14.60 -16.93 25.26
C ASP A 54 13.60 -16.78 24.09
N PHE A 55 13.08 -15.56 23.93
CA PHE A 55 12.55 -15.12 22.66
C PHE A 55 13.77 -15.22 21.77
N ILE A 56 13.81 -16.35 21.05
CA ILE A 56 14.60 -16.56 19.86
C ILE A 56 14.69 -15.18 19.21
N ASP A 57 15.91 -14.66 19.12
CA ASP A 57 16.20 -13.51 18.30
C ASP A 57 15.85 -13.95 16.87
N ILE A 58 14.57 -13.81 16.50
CA ILE A 58 14.08 -14.07 15.15
C ILE A 58 14.54 -12.87 14.33
N ASN A 59 15.85 -12.80 14.14
CA ASN A 59 16.50 -11.94 13.16
C ASN A 59 16.92 -12.74 11.90
N PRO A 60 16.10 -13.65 11.30
CA PRO A 60 16.47 -14.26 10.02
C PRO A 60 16.01 -13.42 8.81
N PHE A 61 15.27 -12.32 9.02
CA PHE A 61 14.73 -11.52 7.92
C PHE A 61 15.25 -10.09 8.00
N ASN A 62 16.37 -9.86 7.34
CA ASN A 62 16.83 -8.52 7.01
C ASN A 62 15.69 -7.78 6.27
N ARG A 63 15.32 -6.57 6.73
CA ARG A 63 14.29 -5.72 6.10
C ARG A 63 14.51 -5.55 4.60
N ASN A 64 15.77 -5.43 4.19
CA ASN A 64 16.16 -5.34 2.79
C ASN A 64 15.92 -6.65 2.03
N PHE A 65 16.14 -7.79 2.67
CA PHE A 65 15.86 -9.09 2.07
C PHE A 65 14.36 -9.32 1.88
N PHE A 66 13.52 -8.98 2.86
CA PHE A 66 12.05 -9.03 2.71
C PHE A 66 11.60 -8.18 1.53
N PHE A 67 12.08 -6.94 1.48
CA PHE A 67 11.75 -5.98 0.44
C PHE A 67 12.11 -6.50 -0.96
N ILE A 68 13.34 -6.97 -1.15
CA ILE A 68 13.82 -7.50 -2.44
C ILE A 68 13.00 -8.73 -2.83
N LEU A 69 12.79 -9.66 -1.89
CA LEU A 69 12.03 -10.87 -2.14
C LEU A 69 10.58 -10.57 -2.53
N TYR A 70 9.94 -9.60 -1.85
CA TYR A 70 8.60 -9.16 -2.17
C TYR A 70 8.53 -8.55 -3.58
N CYS A 71 9.43 -7.63 -3.92
CA CYS A 71 9.47 -6.98 -5.23
C CYS A 71 9.66 -8.01 -6.36
N LEU A 72 10.62 -8.93 -6.20
CA LEU A 72 10.87 -10.00 -7.16
C LEU A 72 9.68 -10.96 -7.29
N THR A 73 9.07 -11.36 -6.17
CA THR A 73 7.91 -12.26 -6.18
C THR A 73 6.72 -11.61 -6.85
N THR A 74 6.44 -10.34 -6.54
CA THR A 74 5.31 -9.58 -7.11
C THR A 74 5.50 -9.37 -8.61
N LEU A 75 6.68 -8.95 -9.06
CA LEU A 75 6.99 -8.81 -10.48
C LEU A 75 7.00 -10.16 -11.21
N GLY A 76 7.55 -11.21 -10.58
CA GLY A 76 7.57 -12.56 -11.13
C GLY A 76 6.17 -13.11 -11.35
N LEU A 77 5.27 -12.95 -10.36
CA LEU A 77 3.87 -13.34 -10.48
C LEU A 77 3.13 -12.51 -11.55
N LEU A 78 3.42 -11.22 -11.64
CA LEU A 78 2.85 -10.35 -12.67
C LEU A 78 3.29 -10.78 -14.08
N PHE A 79 4.58 -11.02 -14.27
CA PHE A 79 5.15 -11.53 -15.51
C PHE A 79 4.56 -12.90 -15.88
N PHE A 80 4.42 -13.79 -14.88
CA PHE A 80 3.84 -15.11 -15.09
C PHE A 80 2.35 -15.05 -15.46
N SER A 81 1.56 -14.16 -14.82
CA SER A 81 0.15 -13.92 -15.21
C SER A 81 0.03 -13.44 -16.65
N CYS A 82 0.95 -12.59 -17.11
CA CYS A 82 1.02 -12.13 -18.50
C CYS A 82 1.34 -13.27 -19.47
N ILE A 83 2.36 -14.09 -19.17
CA ILE A 83 2.75 -15.24 -20.02
C ILE A 83 1.63 -16.25 -20.13
N VAL A 84 1.07 -16.68 -18.99
CA VAL A 84 0.04 -17.72 -18.98
C VAL A 84 -1.16 -17.29 -19.82
N LYS A 85 -1.56 -16.03 -19.74
CA LYS A 85 -2.64 -15.49 -20.60
C LYS A 85 -2.28 -15.46 -22.09
N GLY A 86 -1.03 -15.16 -22.42
CA GLY A 86 -0.54 -15.14 -23.80
C GLY A 86 -0.43 -16.54 -24.42
N SER A 87 -0.49 -17.59 -23.61
CA SER A 87 -0.38 -18.97 -24.07
C SER A 87 -1.69 -19.50 -24.64
N VAL A 88 -1.62 -20.10 -25.82
CA VAL A 88 -2.76 -20.78 -26.47
C VAL A 88 -3.25 -21.99 -25.66
N GLN A 89 -2.40 -22.56 -24.80
CA GLN A 89 -2.71 -23.71 -23.95
C GLN A 89 -3.13 -23.32 -22.51
N SER A 90 -3.44 -22.04 -22.28
CA SER A 90 -3.82 -21.55 -20.97
C SER A 90 -5.06 -22.26 -20.40
N ASN A 91 -4.93 -22.78 -19.18
CA ASN A 91 -6.06 -23.29 -18.41
C ASN A 91 -6.62 -22.16 -17.53
N LYS A 92 -7.93 -21.87 -17.65
CA LYS A 92 -8.63 -20.86 -16.83
C LYS A 92 -8.42 -21.03 -15.32
N LYS A 93 -8.29 -22.28 -14.83
CA LYS A 93 -8.00 -22.55 -13.41
C LYS A 93 -6.61 -22.07 -13.00
N MET A 94 -5.63 -22.27 -13.87
CA MET A 94 -4.25 -21.83 -13.65
C MET A 94 -4.15 -20.30 -13.68
N GLU A 95 -4.79 -19.65 -14.65
CA GLU A 95 -4.89 -18.18 -14.70
C GLU A 95 -5.48 -17.62 -13.41
N MET A 96 -6.61 -18.18 -12.96
CA MET A 96 -7.29 -17.73 -11.75
C MET A 96 -6.41 -17.93 -10.50
N GLY A 97 -5.70 -19.05 -10.40
CA GLY A 97 -4.79 -19.32 -9.28
C GLY A 97 -3.65 -18.31 -9.18
N ILE A 98 -3.00 -18.00 -10.31
CA ILE A 98 -1.90 -17.02 -10.37
C ILE A 98 -2.41 -15.63 -10.04
N ASP A 99 -3.55 -15.25 -10.60
CA ASP A 99 -4.17 -13.96 -10.37
C ASP A 99 -4.54 -13.75 -8.90
N VAL A 100 -5.12 -14.77 -8.26
CA VAL A 100 -5.43 -14.74 -6.82
C VAL A 100 -4.15 -14.63 -5.99
N LEU A 101 -3.13 -15.41 -6.32
CA LEU A 101 -1.85 -15.37 -5.61
C LEU A 101 -1.18 -13.98 -5.74
N LEU A 102 -1.17 -13.41 -6.95
CA LEU A 102 -0.66 -12.06 -7.19
C LEU A 102 -1.39 -11.03 -6.32
N PHE A 103 -2.72 -11.10 -6.27
CA PHE A 103 -3.52 -10.20 -5.43
C PHE A 103 -3.19 -10.36 -3.95
N LEU A 104 -3.14 -11.60 -3.44
CA LEU A 104 -2.83 -11.86 -2.04
C LEU A 104 -1.44 -11.34 -1.65
N VAL A 105 -0.42 -11.62 -2.47
CA VAL A 105 0.94 -11.12 -2.23
C VAL A 105 0.96 -9.59 -2.24
N SER A 106 0.36 -8.96 -3.25
CA SER A 106 0.34 -7.50 -3.41
C SER A 106 -0.32 -6.76 -2.25
N VAL A 107 -1.29 -7.40 -1.59
CA VAL A 107 -1.99 -6.87 -0.42
C VAL A 107 -1.22 -7.18 0.87
N ALA A 108 -0.84 -8.44 1.06
CA ALA A 108 -0.27 -8.90 2.32
C ALA A 108 1.13 -8.32 2.55
N GLY A 109 1.95 -8.17 1.50
CA GLY A 109 3.32 -7.68 1.63
C GLY A 109 3.41 -6.29 2.28
N PRO A 110 2.75 -5.25 1.75
CA PRO A 110 2.80 -3.90 2.33
C PRO A 110 2.22 -3.83 3.74
N ILE A 111 1.22 -4.66 4.04
CA ILE A 111 0.62 -4.74 5.37
C ILE A 111 1.61 -5.38 6.35
N MET A 112 2.18 -6.54 5.99
CA MET A 112 3.17 -7.24 6.82
C MET A 112 4.42 -6.41 7.03
N TYR A 113 4.93 -5.75 5.99
CA TYR A 113 6.12 -4.89 6.09
C TYR A 113 5.88 -3.71 7.02
N GLY A 114 4.77 -2.98 6.86
CA GLY A 114 4.45 -1.88 7.75
C GLY A 114 4.14 -2.34 9.19
N MET A 115 3.47 -3.49 9.37
CA MET A 115 3.25 -4.07 10.71
C MET A 115 4.57 -4.42 11.37
N TRP A 116 5.52 -5.03 10.64
CA TRP A 116 6.86 -5.32 11.15
C TRP A 116 7.51 -4.05 11.70
N ILE A 117 7.55 -2.97 10.90
CA ILE A 117 8.18 -1.71 11.31
C ILE A 117 7.55 -1.18 12.61
N LEU A 118 6.22 -1.17 12.68
CA LEU A 118 5.49 -0.70 13.86
C LEU A 118 5.73 -1.60 15.09
N MET A 119 5.83 -2.92 14.91
CA MET A 119 6.04 -3.87 16.00
C MET A 119 7.44 -3.74 16.60
N ASN A 120 8.46 -3.51 15.76
CA ASN A 120 9.82 -3.28 16.22
C ASN A 120 9.93 -2.00 17.05
N GLU A 121 9.30 -0.90 16.62
CA GLU A 121 9.35 0.35 17.38
C GLU A 121 8.48 0.33 18.65
N TYR A 122 7.44 -0.53 18.68
CA TYR A 122 6.56 -0.70 19.82
C TYR A 122 7.28 -1.27 21.03
N ASN A 123 8.15 -2.24 20.81
CA ASN A 123 8.94 -2.87 21.87
C ASN A 123 9.76 -1.85 22.65
N ASP A 124 10.12 -0.72 22.03
CA ASP A 124 10.97 0.31 22.63
C ASP A 124 10.19 1.53 23.16
N ASN A 125 9.04 1.88 22.58
CA ASN A 125 8.42 3.21 22.79
C ASN A 125 6.92 3.23 23.16
N GLY A 126 6.24 2.08 23.18
CA GLY A 126 4.79 2.00 23.45
C GLY A 126 3.90 2.48 22.28
N ILE A 127 2.63 2.05 22.27
CA ILE A 127 1.79 2.07 21.05
C ILE A 127 1.42 3.48 20.58
N GLU A 128 1.17 4.40 21.51
CA GLU A 128 0.73 5.76 21.19
C GLU A 128 1.83 6.57 20.52
N ASN A 129 3.06 6.48 21.03
CA ASN A 129 4.23 7.14 20.45
C ASN A 129 4.59 6.54 19.09
N VAL A 130 4.51 5.22 18.94
CA VAL A 130 4.78 4.56 17.66
C VAL A 130 3.80 5.00 16.59
N ILE A 131 2.50 5.02 16.89
CA ILE A 131 1.49 5.47 15.91
C ILE A 131 1.70 6.95 15.58
N LYS A 132 1.99 7.79 16.58
CA LYS A 132 2.23 9.22 16.37
C LYS A 132 3.46 9.48 15.51
N ASN A 133 4.53 8.73 15.71
CA ASN A 133 5.79 8.91 14.99
C ASN A 133 5.78 8.23 13.61
N ASN A 134 4.98 7.17 13.43
CA ASN A 134 4.91 6.36 12.20
C ASN A 134 3.54 6.39 11.52
N TRP A 135 2.79 7.48 11.71
CA TRP A 135 1.48 7.64 11.09
C TRP A 135 1.54 7.51 9.56
N ASN A 136 2.67 7.86 8.94
CA ASN A 136 2.93 7.67 7.51
C ASN A 136 2.88 6.19 7.09
N ILE A 137 3.43 5.29 7.91
CA ILE A 137 3.42 3.85 7.63
C ILE A 137 2.00 3.32 7.73
N VAL A 138 1.26 3.70 8.77
CA VAL A 138 -0.17 3.37 8.90
C VAL A 138 -0.95 3.92 7.71
N GLY A 139 -0.68 5.16 7.32
CA GLY A 139 -1.31 5.85 6.20
C GLY A 139 -1.10 5.17 4.86
N SER A 140 0.11 4.64 4.61
CA SER A 140 0.43 3.92 3.38
C SER A 140 -0.35 2.61 3.18
N MET A 141 -0.93 2.05 4.25
CA MET A 141 -1.80 0.87 4.15
C MET A 141 -3.22 1.23 3.71
N ILE A 142 -3.66 2.48 3.90
CA ILE A 142 -5.04 2.94 3.61
C ILE A 142 -5.47 2.63 2.18
N PRO A 143 -4.68 2.92 1.13
CA PRO A 143 -5.03 2.55 -0.23
C PRO A 143 -5.32 1.06 -0.36
N ILE A 144 -4.45 0.20 0.18
CA ILE A 144 -4.59 -1.25 0.09
C ILE A 144 -5.88 -1.71 0.76
N ILE A 145 -6.18 -1.19 1.95
CA ILE A 145 -7.39 -1.52 2.73
C ILE A 145 -8.66 -1.09 2.00
N ILE A 146 -8.72 0.16 1.51
CA ILE A 146 -9.88 0.68 0.77
C ILE A 146 -10.16 -0.20 -0.45
N GLY A 147 -9.09 -0.66 -1.09
CA GLY A 147 -9.15 -1.64 -2.16
C GLY A 147 -9.87 -2.94 -1.83
N ILE A 148 -9.46 -3.56 -0.74
CA ILE A 148 -10.08 -4.80 -0.24
C ILE A 148 -11.55 -4.56 0.06
N LEU A 149 -11.88 -3.44 0.71
CA LEU A 149 -13.25 -3.11 1.13
C LEU A 149 -14.19 -2.81 -0.04
N ASN A 150 -13.68 -2.36 -1.18
CA ASN A 150 -14.51 -2.10 -2.37
C ASN A 150 -14.98 -3.39 -3.09
N GLY A 151 -14.48 -4.57 -2.70
CA GLY A 151 -15.10 -5.88 -2.93
C GLY A 151 -15.16 -6.41 -4.38
N LYS A 152 -14.99 -5.56 -5.40
CA LYS A 152 -15.01 -5.94 -6.81
C LYS A 152 -13.61 -6.01 -7.39
N VAL A 153 -12.95 -7.14 -7.21
CA VAL A 153 -11.58 -7.35 -7.69
C VAL A 153 -11.59 -7.91 -9.12
N THR A 154 -11.74 -7.04 -10.11
CA THR A 154 -11.50 -7.40 -11.52
C THR A 154 -10.01 -7.73 -11.74
N ARG A 155 -9.70 -8.38 -12.88
CA ARG A 155 -8.31 -8.69 -13.22
C ARG A 155 -7.43 -7.45 -13.37
N ARG A 156 -7.97 -6.40 -14.00
CA ARG A 156 -7.31 -5.11 -14.18
C ARG A 156 -6.93 -4.51 -12.81
N TYR A 157 -7.81 -4.64 -11.80
CA TYR A 157 -7.49 -4.25 -10.42
C TYR A 157 -6.33 -5.02 -9.81
N ARG A 158 -6.23 -6.34 -10.03
CA ARG A 158 -5.13 -7.14 -9.46
C ARG A 158 -3.76 -6.72 -9.97
N ILE A 159 -3.71 -6.37 -11.26
CA ILE A 159 -2.52 -5.85 -11.94
C ILE A 159 -2.14 -4.48 -11.37
N MET A 160 -3.11 -3.56 -11.26
CA MET A 160 -2.92 -2.26 -10.61
C MET A 160 -2.39 -2.42 -9.18
N MET A 161 -2.90 -3.43 -8.46
CA MET A 161 -2.52 -3.71 -7.08
C MET A 161 -1.10 -4.17 -6.89
N ALA A 162 -0.58 -4.94 -7.82
CA ALA A 162 0.83 -5.32 -7.81
C ALA A 162 1.74 -4.09 -7.87
N GLY A 163 1.44 -3.15 -8.76
CA GLY A 163 2.17 -1.88 -8.85
C GLY A 163 2.02 -1.04 -7.59
N LEU A 164 0.79 -0.81 -7.13
CA LEU A 164 0.53 -0.03 -5.91
C LEU A 164 1.17 -0.65 -4.67
N GLY A 165 1.13 -1.98 -4.51
CA GLY A 165 1.75 -2.64 -3.36
C GLY A 165 3.26 -2.38 -3.29
N ILE A 166 3.96 -2.47 -4.43
CA ILE A 166 5.39 -2.11 -4.50
C ILE A 166 5.59 -0.63 -4.13
N ILE A 167 4.81 0.29 -4.71
CA ILE A 167 4.90 1.73 -4.41
C ILE A 167 4.70 1.98 -2.91
N MET A 168 3.72 1.34 -2.27
CA MET A 168 3.45 1.54 -0.84
C MET A 168 4.58 1.01 0.04
N ILE A 169 5.20 -0.13 -0.30
CA ILE A 169 6.39 -0.59 0.41
C ILE A 169 7.57 0.38 0.23
N TYR A 170 7.77 0.95 -0.96
CA TYR A 170 8.77 2.01 -1.15
C TYR A 170 8.47 3.23 -0.28
N VAL A 171 7.21 3.67 -0.23
CA VAL A 171 6.79 4.77 0.65
C VAL A 171 7.09 4.46 2.12
N GLN A 172 6.82 3.23 2.58
CA GLN A 172 7.16 2.79 3.94
C GLN A 172 8.69 2.81 4.19
N LYS A 173 9.49 2.33 3.23
CA LYS A 173 10.97 2.33 3.29
C LYS A 173 11.54 3.75 3.41
N ILE A 174 11.00 4.70 2.65
CA ILE A 174 11.50 6.08 2.59
C ILE A 174 11.35 6.84 3.91
N VAL A 175 10.28 6.56 4.63
CA VAL A 175 10.02 7.18 5.94
C VAL A 175 11.07 6.72 6.96
N GLN A 176 11.54 5.47 6.83
CA GLN A 176 12.44 4.83 7.78
C GLN A 176 13.93 5.02 7.46
N GLU A 177 14.27 5.11 6.17
CA GLU A 177 15.66 5.06 5.71
C GLU A 177 16.13 6.36 5.04
N LYS A 178 17.45 6.55 4.92
CA LYS A 178 18.02 7.58 4.05
C LYS A 178 17.70 7.21 2.60
N ILE A 179 17.07 8.12 1.88
CA ILE A 179 16.60 7.86 0.52
C ILE A 179 17.56 8.51 -0.50
N HIS A 180 17.72 7.86 -1.63
CA HIS A 180 18.35 8.50 -2.78
C HIS A 180 17.39 9.50 -3.45
N LYS A 181 17.95 10.59 -3.99
CA LYS A 181 17.17 11.63 -4.67
C LYS A 181 16.42 11.10 -5.89
N GLY A 182 16.97 10.11 -6.59
CA GLY A 182 16.31 9.48 -7.74
C GLY A 182 14.99 8.80 -7.35
N GLN A 183 14.98 8.06 -6.25
CA GLN A 183 13.77 7.39 -5.75
C GLN A 183 12.68 8.39 -5.35
N LEU A 184 13.08 9.46 -4.65
CA LEU A 184 12.15 10.53 -4.26
C LEU A 184 11.54 11.19 -5.50
N LEU A 185 12.38 11.52 -6.49
CA LEU A 185 11.96 12.14 -7.72
C LEU A 185 11.00 11.24 -8.51
N THR A 186 11.27 9.95 -8.58
CA THR A 186 10.39 8.98 -9.25
C THR A 186 9.03 8.88 -8.57
N LEU A 187 8.95 8.95 -7.25
CA LEU A 187 7.66 9.02 -6.58
C LEU A 187 6.91 10.32 -6.86
N ILE A 188 7.60 11.46 -6.86
CA ILE A 188 6.98 12.77 -7.16
C ILE A 188 6.42 12.75 -8.60
N ILE A 189 7.25 12.36 -9.57
CA ILE A 189 6.86 12.26 -10.98
C ILE A 189 5.74 11.23 -11.13
N GLY A 190 5.88 10.05 -10.50
CA GLY A 190 4.88 8.99 -10.56
C GLY A 190 3.52 9.44 -10.03
N ASN A 191 3.48 10.13 -8.88
CA ASN A 191 2.26 10.72 -8.35
C ASN A 191 1.65 11.77 -9.29
N ALA A 192 2.47 12.66 -9.86
CA ALA A 192 2.00 13.65 -10.82
C ALA A 192 1.40 13.00 -12.08
N VAL A 193 2.01 11.93 -12.60
CA VAL A 193 1.50 11.16 -13.74
C VAL A 193 0.18 10.48 -13.39
N MET A 194 0.10 9.80 -12.24
CA MET A 194 -1.15 9.16 -11.79
C MET A 194 -2.28 10.17 -11.62
N ILE A 195 -2.02 11.33 -11.00
CA ILE A 195 -3.01 12.42 -10.88
C ILE A 195 -3.48 12.89 -12.25
N SER A 196 -2.55 13.10 -13.18
CA SER A 196 -2.88 13.57 -14.54
C SER A 196 -3.79 12.57 -15.26
N VAL A 197 -3.49 11.28 -15.18
CA VAL A 197 -4.32 10.22 -15.76
C VAL A 197 -5.71 10.21 -15.15
N TYR A 198 -5.82 10.34 -13.83
CA TYR A 198 -7.10 10.40 -13.14
C TYR A 198 -7.94 11.63 -13.51
N LEU A 199 -7.30 12.80 -13.63
CA LEU A 199 -7.97 14.03 -14.07
C LEU A 199 -8.47 13.91 -15.51
N ILE A 200 -7.67 13.33 -16.40
CA ILE A 200 -8.09 13.11 -17.80
C ILE A 200 -9.30 12.17 -17.86
N LYS A 201 -9.30 11.07 -17.09
CA LYS A 201 -10.46 10.16 -17.02
C LYS A 201 -11.73 10.87 -16.53
N LEU A 202 -11.60 11.78 -15.56
CA LEU A 202 -12.73 12.55 -15.04
C LEU A 202 -13.32 13.53 -16.06
N VAL A 203 -12.51 14.04 -16.98
CA VAL A 203 -12.97 15.03 -17.98
C VAL A 203 -13.47 14.35 -19.26
N ASN A 204 -12.95 13.17 -19.61
CA ASN A 204 -13.25 12.48 -20.85
C ASN A 204 -14.09 11.21 -20.60
N GLU A 205 -15.41 11.39 -20.42
CA GLU A 205 -16.38 10.29 -20.23
C GLU A 205 -16.53 9.38 -21.46
N GLY A 206 -15.97 9.76 -22.63
CA GLY A 206 -16.17 9.03 -23.90
C GLY A 206 -15.17 7.91 -24.24
N PHE A 207 -14.12 7.69 -23.43
CA PHE A 207 -13.04 6.73 -23.72
C PHE A 207 -12.70 5.82 -22.53
N GLU A 208 -13.74 5.30 -21.87
CA GLU A 208 -13.59 4.55 -20.61
C GLU A 208 -12.58 3.39 -20.71
N ASP A 209 -12.64 2.58 -21.77
CA ASP A 209 -11.81 1.37 -21.91
C ASP A 209 -10.31 1.64 -22.08
N GLU A 210 -9.92 2.70 -22.79
CA GLU A 210 -8.50 3.05 -23.01
C GLU A 210 -7.87 3.57 -21.71
N TYR A 211 -8.58 4.42 -20.97
CA TYR A 211 -8.08 4.98 -19.71
C TYR A 211 -7.98 3.93 -18.60
N GLU A 212 -8.85 2.91 -18.60
CA GLU A 212 -8.73 1.81 -17.64
C GLU A 212 -7.43 1.02 -17.79
N ILE A 213 -6.99 0.77 -19.02
CA ILE A 213 -5.72 0.10 -19.28
C ILE A 213 -4.56 0.97 -18.81
N VAL A 214 -4.59 2.26 -19.11
CA VAL A 214 -3.55 3.22 -18.70
C VAL A 214 -3.45 3.29 -17.18
N ILE A 215 -4.58 3.39 -16.48
CA ILE A 215 -4.63 3.43 -15.00
C ILE A 215 -4.00 2.18 -14.37
N CYS A 216 -4.13 1.01 -15.00
CA CYS A 216 -3.51 -0.21 -14.50
C CYS A 216 -2.00 -0.29 -14.76
N ILE A 217 -1.53 0.22 -15.90
CA ILE A 217 -0.13 0.10 -16.31
C ILE A 217 0.76 1.12 -15.61
N VAL A 218 0.27 2.35 -15.41
CA VAL A 218 1.07 3.45 -14.84
C VAL A 218 1.70 3.09 -13.48
N PRO A 219 0.97 2.53 -12.49
CA PRO A 219 1.57 2.12 -11.22
C PRO A 219 2.68 1.06 -11.39
N ILE A 220 2.57 0.17 -12.38
CA ILE A 220 3.60 -0.85 -12.64
C ILE A 220 4.85 -0.20 -13.21
N VAL A 221 4.71 0.73 -14.16
CA VAL A 221 5.85 1.46 -14.72
C VAL A 221 6.58 2.23 -13.63
N ILE A 222 5.84 2.89 -12.73
CA ILE A 222 6.42 3.59 -11.57
C ILE A 222 7.13 2.61 -10.65
N ALA A 223 6.52 1.47 -10.31
CA ALA A 223 7.11 0.43 -9.47
C ALA A 223 8.43 -0.11 -10.06
N ILE A 224 8.46 -0.40 -11.36
CA ILE A 224 9.67 -0.83 -12.06
C ILE A 224 10.73 0.28 -12.01
N GLY A 225 10.33 1.53 -12.26
CA GLY A 225 11.23 2.69 -12.18
C GLY A 225 11.88 2.84 -10.80
N LEU A 226 11.10 2.65 -9.73
CA LEU A 226 11.61 2.66 -8.36
C LEU A 226 12.64 1.55 -8.12
N ILE A 227 12.34 0.32 -8.58
CA ILE A 227 13.24 -0.83 -8.45
C ILE A 227 14.55 -0.61 -9.20
N VAL A 228 14.46 -0.17 -10.47
CA VAL A 228 15.64 0.11 -11.29
C VAL A 228 16.51 1.17 -10.63
N ILE A 229 15.90 2.25 -10.12
CA ILE A 229 16.64 3.33 -9.47
C ILE A 229 17.26 2.86 -8.15
N ASP A 230 16.55 2.08 -7.34
CA ASP A 230 17.11 1.48 -6.12
C ASP A 230 18.35 0.63 -6.45
N MET A 231 18.28 -0.24 -7.46
CA MET A 231 19.42 -1.04 -7.90
C MET A 231 20.60 -0.21 -8.46
N LEU A 232 20.31 0.90 -9.13
CA LEU A 232 21.35 1.79 -9.68
C LEU A 232 21.98 2.70 -8.62
N GLU A 233 21.21 3.09 -7.61
CA GLU A 233 21.63 4.01 -6.56
C GLU A 233 22.18 3.30 -5.31
N GLU A 234 22.03 1.97 -5.18
CA GLU A 234 22.59 1.15 -4.09
C GLU A 234 24.12 1.33 -3.92
N LYS A 235 24.81 1.78 -4.98
CA LYS A 235 26.26 2.07 -4.97
C LYS A 235 26.62 3.48 -4.49
N LYS A 236 25.64 4.35 -4.24
CA LYS A 236 25.84 5.73 -3.79
C LYS A 236 25.41 5.84 -2.34
N GLU A 237 26.01 6.73 -1.56
CA GLU A 237 25.44 7.05 -0.25
C GLU A 237 24.10 7.77 -0.43
N GLY A 238 23.06 7.31 0.25
CA GLY A 238 21.78 7.99 0.32
C GLY A 238 21.94 9.37 0.97
N SER A 239 21.33 10.39 0.38
CA SER A 239 21.33 11.72 0.97
C SER A 239 20.20 11.85 1.97
N GLU A 240 20.45 12.52 3.10
CA GLU A 240 19.37 12.84 4.03
C GLU A 240 18.43 13.88 3.39
N VAL A 241 17.19 13.45 3.14
CA VAL A 241 16.12 14.29 2.63
C VAL A 241 15.30 14.80 3.81
N ASN A 242 14.90 16.09 3.77
CA ASN A 242 14.04 16.71 4.78
C ASN A 242 12.80 15.83 5.07
N SER A 243 12.56 15.56 6.36
CA SER A 243 11.40 14.84 6.86
C SER A 243 10.06 15.39 6.34
N GLU A 244 9.93 16.71 6.17
CA GLU A 244 8.73 17.33 5.62
C GLU A 244 8.46 16.87 4.18
N MET A 245 9.51 16.78 3.36
CA MET A 245 9.38 16.35 1.97
C MET A 245 9.00 14.86 1.88
N LYS A 246 9.58 14.02 2.74
CA LYS A 246 9.20 12.61 2.85
C LYS A 246 7.73 12.46 3.24
N ASN A 247 7.26 13.25 4.21
CA ASN A 247 5.87 13.27 4.64
C ASN A 247 4.94 13.71 3.51
N ILE A 248 5.28 14.79 2.79
CA ILE A 248 4.48 15.26 1.64
C ILE A 248 4.37 14.16 0.57
N VAL A 249 5.47 13.49 0.22
CA VAL A 249 5.45 12.43 -0.79
C VAL A 249 4.64 11.22 -0.32
N CYS A 250 4.74 10.85 0.96
CA CYS A 250 3.87 9.83 1.56
C CYS A 250 2.40 10.23 1.45
N VAL A 251 2.10 11.48 1.80
CA VAL A 251 0.76 12.08 1.75
C VAL A 251 0.26 12.31 0.32
N MET A 252 1.11 12.36 -0.68
CA MET A 252 0.61 12.35 -2.06
C MET A 252 0.31 10.91 -2.49
N SER A 253 1.20 9.97 -2.16
CA SER A 253 1.09 8.58 -2.58
C SER A 253 -0.15 7.89 -2.01
N TRP A 254 -0.51 8.13 -0.73
CA TRP A 254 -1.73 7.56 -0.15
C TRP A 254 -3.03 8.14 -0.76
N ILE A 255 -3.08 9.41 -1.17
CA ILE A 255 -4.25 10.09 -1.73
C ILE A 255 -4.43 9.57 -3.14
N VAL A 256 -3.35 9.57 -3.92
CA VAL A 256 -3.34 9.11 -5.30
C VAL A 256 -3.67 7.62 -5.35
N GLY A 257 -3.03 6.80 -4.51
CA GLY A 257 -3.35 5.37 -4.41
C GLY A 257 -4.80 5.11 -3.99
N THR A 258 -5.36 5.94 -3.11
CA THR A 258 -6.77 5.84 -2.69
C THR A 258 -7.73 6.25 -3.80
N ILE A 259 -7.47 7.36 -4.48
CA ILE A 259 -8.29 7.84 -5.62
C ILE A 259 -8.27 6.83 -6.76
N GLY A 260 -7.12 6.19 -6.99
CA GLY A 260 -6.98 5.10 -7.96
C GLY A 260 -7.99 3.96 -7.76
N TRP A 261 -8.51 3.76 -6.55
CA TRP A 261 -9.59 2.80 -6.31
C TRP A 261 -10.95 3.26 -6.76
N TYR A 262 -11.25 4.54 -6.58
CA TYR A 262 -12.54 5.11 -6.95
C TYR A 262 -12.64 5.37 -8.44
N LEU A 263 -11.52 5.69 -9.09
CA LEU A 263 -11.43 5.98 -10.52
C LEU A 263 -10.81 4.82 -11.32
N GLY A 264 -10.51 3.70 -10.66
CA GLY A 264 -9.97 2.49 -11.28
C GLY A 264 -10.94 1.80 -12.24
N PRO A 265 -10.58 0.63 -12.78
CA PRO A 265 -11.39 -0.09 -13.75
C PRO A 265 -12.79 -0.41 -13.24
N SER A 266 -13.83 0.21 -13.76
CA SER A 266 -15.20 -0.06 -13.32
C SER A 266 -15.58 -1.50 -13.68
N ALA A 267 -16.31 -2.17 -12.78
CA ALA A 267 -16.82 -3.52 -13.01
C ALA A 267 -18.11 -3.50 -13.82
#